data_AF-A0AAW1F6I0-F1
#
_entry.id   AF-A0AAW1F6I0-F1
#
_cell.length_a   1.000
_cell.length_b   1.000
_cell.length_c   1.000
_cell.angle_alpha   90.00
_cell.angle_beta   90.00
_cell.angle_gamma   90.00
#
_symmetry.space_group_name_H-M   'P 1'
#
loop_
_entity.id
_entity.type
_entity.pdbx_description
1 polymer ?
#
loop_
_entity_poly.entity_id
_entity_poly.type
_entity_poly.pdbx_seq_one_letter_code
_entity_poly.pdbx_strand_id
1 'polypeptide(L)' 'MGKILKISAPDGPRKKKPMSRLGARHMPEMMDTNHAERCRNKGCRSKTYMRCTKCKMFLCITKKRKCVQDYQR' A
#
# COMPACT_ATOMS: atom_id res chain seq x y z
N MET A 1 26.05 39.36 -1.84
CA MET A 1 25.83 37.92 -1.56
C MET A 1 24.38 37.74 -1.13
N GLY A 2 23.52 37.22 -2.01
CA GLY A 2 22.11 36.99 -1.68
C GLY A 2 21.53 36.01 -2.68
N LYS A 3 21.49 34.72 -2.34
CA LYS A 3 20.85 33.70 -3.17
C LYS A 3 19.36 33.72 -2.85
N ILE A 4 18.57 34.23 -3.78
CA ILE A 4 17.11 34.17 -3.74
C ILE A 4 16.69 32.69 -3.73
N LEU A 5 16.01 32.28 -2.67
CA LEU A 5 15.38 30.96 -2.56
C LEU A 5 14.22 30.90 -3.58
N LYS A 6 14.34 30.04 -4.58
CA LYS A 6 13.23 29.71 -5.48
C LYS A 6 12.26 28.80 -4.72
N ILE A 7 11.14 29.35 -4.27
CA ILE A 7 10.02 28.56 -3.77
C ILE A 7 9.25 28.05 -4.99
N SER A 8 9.25 26.73 -5.19
CA SER A 8 8.48 26.07 -6.25
C SER A 8 6.98 26.23 -6.00
N ALA A 9 6.21 26.53 -7.05
CA ALA A 9 4.76 26.69 -6.97
C ALA A 9 4.05 25.41 -6.47
N PRO A 10 2.87 25.52 -5.81
CA PRO A 10 2.09 24.36 -5.40
C PRO A 10 1.59 23.58 -6.61
N ASP A 11 1.70 22.25 -6.56
CA ASP A 11 1.19 21.35 -7.59
C ASP A 11 -0.30 21.63 -7.86
N GLY A 12 -0.64 22.00 -9.09
CA GLY A 12 -2.01 22.22 -9.53
C GLY A 12 -2.89 20.96 -9.43
N PRO A 13 -4.22 21.08 -9.67
CA PRO A 13 -5.15 19.98 -9.46
C PRO A 13 -4.81 18.79 -10.38
N ARG A 14 -4.31 17.69 -9.79
CA ARG A 14 -4.12 16.43 -10.51
C ARG A 14 -5.48 15.93 -11.01
N LYS A 15 -5.66 15.90 -12.34
CA LYS A 15 -6.84 15.28 -12.98
C LYS A 15 -6.98 13.84 -12.49
N LYS A 16 -8.02 13.54 -11.70
CA LYS A 16 -8.29 12.20 -11.18
C LYS A 16 -8.75 11.30 -12.33
N LYS A 17 -7.85 10.47 -12.86
CA LYS A 17 -8.25 9.39 -13.78
C LYS A 17 -9.17 8.43 -13.00
N PRO A 18 -10.30 7.95 -13.56
CA PRO A 18 -11.11 6.95 -12.88
C PRO A 18 -10.23 5.72 -12.67
N MET A 19 -9.92 5.43 -11.41
CA MET A 19 -9.18 4.24 -11.04
C MET A 19 -9.98 3.04 -11.55
N SER A 20 -9.41 2.28 -12.48
CA SER A 20 -10.12 1.15 -13.06
C SER A 20 -10.55 0.22 -11.93
N ARG A 21 -11.85 -0.12 -11.87
CA ARG A 21 -12.43 -0.92 -10.76
C ARG A 21 -11.72 -2.26 -10.57
N LEU A 22 -10.99 -2.73 -11.58
CA LEU A 22 -10.18 -3.93 -11.58
C LEU A 22 -8.95 -3.84 -10.66
N GLY A 23 -8.25 -2.70 -10.62
CA GLY A 23 -7.02 -2.53 -9.83
C GLY A 23 -7.26 -2.45 -8.32
N ALA A 24 -8.49 -2.13 -7.90
CA ALA A 24 -8.85 -1.99 -6.49
C ALA A 24 -9.49 -3.25 -5.88
N ARG A 25 -9.72 -4.33 -6.66
CA ARG A 25 -10.42 -5.54 -6.17
C ARG A 25 -9.75 -6.16 -4.95
N HIS A 26 -8.47 -5.96 -4.75
CA HIS A 26 -7.71 -6.53 -3.65
C HIS A 26 -7.00 -5.46 -2.80
N MET A 27 -7.59 -4.28 -2.70
CA MET A 27 -7.05 -3.21 -1.87
C MET A 27 -6.96 -3.68 -0.40
N PRO A 28 -5.77 -3.70 0.22
CA PRO A 28 -5.65 -4.04 1.62
C PRO A 28 -5.99 -2.85 2.50
N GLU A 29 -6.54 -3.15 3.68
CA GLU A 29 -6.82 -2.19 4.73
C GLU A 29 -5.94 -2.47 5.94
N MET A 30 -5.62 -1.42 6.69
CA MET A 30 -4.94 -1.55 7.96
C MET A 30 -5.99 -1.92 9.02
N MET A 31 -5.80 -3.07 9.65
CA MET A 31 -6.69 -3.53 10.72
C MET A 31 -6.32 -2.85 12.04
N ASP A 32 -7.33 -2.39 12.76
CA ASP A 32 -7.19 -1.92 14.14
C ASP A 32 -7.28 -3.12 15.09
N THR A 33 -6.15 -3.82 15.25
CA THR A 33 -6.02 -4.98 16.13
C THR A 33 -4.80 -4.81 17.03
N ASN A 34 -4.90 -5.23 18.29
CA ASN A 34 -3.81 -5.11 19.27
C ASN A 34 -2.54 -5.88 18.87
N HIS A 35 -2.67 -6.88 17.99
CA HIS A 35 -1.56 -7.74 17.58
C HIS A 35 -1.45 -7.83 16.07
N ALA A 36 -0.20 -7.80 15.59
CA ALA A 36 0.13 -8.01 14.20
C ALA A 36 0.11 -9.51 13.86
N GLU A 37 -0.59 -9.84 12.79
CA GLU A 37 -0.73 -11.21 12.30
C GLU A 37 0.43 -11.59 11.38
N ARG A 38 0.72 -12.90 11.25
CA ARG A 38 1.74 -13.36 10.30
C ARG A 38 1.26 -13.21 8.85
N CYS A 39 2.14 -12.72 7.99
CA CYS A 39 1.93 -12.69 6.55
C CYS A 39 1.72 -14.12 6.04
N ARG A 40 0.69 -14.31 5.22
CA ARG A 40 0.30 -15.63 4.69
C ARG A 40 0.93 -15.96 3.33
N ASN A 41 1.74 -15.07 2.77
CA ASN A 41 2.43 -15.35 1.52
C ASN A 41 3.54 -16.39 1.72
N LYS A 42 3.70 -17.31 0.76
CA LYS A 42 4.65 -18.42 0.84
C LYS A 42 6.06 -17.88 1.06
N GLY A 43 6.77 -18.41 2.06
CA GLY A 43 8.14 -18.01 2.40
C GLY A 43 8.25 -16.68 3.16
N CYS A 44 7.16 -15.97 3.43
CA CYS A 44 7.18 -14.75 4.23
C CYS A 44 6.90 -15.06 5.71
N ARG A 45 7.77 -14.60 6.61
CA ARG A 45 7.61 -14.74 8.07
C ARG A 45 7.35 -13.41 8.80
N SER A 46 7.14 -12.33 8.05
CA SER A 46 6.90 -11.00 8.60
C SER A 46 5.53 -10.90 9.26
N LYS A 47 5.41 -10.04 10.27
CA LYS A 47 4.10 -9.65 10.84
C LYS A 47 3.51 -8.46 10.09
N THR A 48 2.19 -8.32 10.07
CA THR A 48 1.48 -7.22 9.41
C THR A 48 0.08 -7.00 9.99
N TYR A 49 -0.37 -5.75 9.94
CA TYR A 49 -1.76 -5.36 10.19
C TYR A 49 -2.57 -5.22 8.90
N MET A 50 -1.93 -5.37 7.73
CA MET A 50 -2.59 -5.22 6.44
C MET A 50 -3.37 -6.48 6.08
N ARG A 51 -4.68 -6.34 5.92
CA ARG A 51 -5.58 -7.41 5.49
C ARG A 51 -6.22 -7.06 4.15
N CYS A 52 -6.11 -7.96 3.18
CA CYS A 52 -6.80 -7.79 1.90
C CYS A 52 -8.32 -7.84 2.13
N THR A 53 -9.05 -6.81 1.67
CA THR A 53 -10.51 -6.71 1.83
C THR A 53 -11.28 -7.83 1.15
N LYS A 54 -10.78 -8.29 -0.01
CA LYS A 54 -11.37 -9.38 -0.80
C LYS A 54 -10.91 -10.76 -0.38
N CYS A 55 -9.60 -10.99 -0.22
CA CYS A 55 -9.09 -12.32 0.16
C CYS A 55 -9.26 -12.62 1.64
N LYS A 56 -9.49 -11.60 2.48
CA LYS A 56 -9.50 -11.70 3.95
C LYS A 56 -8.20 -12.24 4.55
N MET A 57 -7.09 -12.17 3.82
CA MET A 57 -5.76 -12.66 4.20
C MET A 57 -4.84 -11.51 4.65
N PHE A 58 -3.99 -11.79 5.65
CA PHE A 58 -2.92 -10.88 6.07
C PHE A 58 -1.71 -10.98 5.15
N LEU A 59 -1.37 -9.88 4.48
CA LEU A 59 -0.32 -9.82 3.47
C LEU A 59 0.46 -8.51 3.62
N CYS A 60 1.77 -8.60 3.84
CA CYS A 60 2.58 -7.41 4.10
C CYS A 60 2.94 -6.66 2.81
N ILE A 61 2.97 -5.33 2.90
CA ILE A 61 3.60 -4.46 1.91
C ILE A 61 4.76 -3.76 2.60
N THR A 62 5.98 -3.99 2.11
CA THR A 62 7.20 -3.34 2.62
C THR A 62 8.07 -2.91 1.45
N LYS A 63 9.13 -2.13 1.70
CA LYS A 63 10.10 -1.75 0.66
C LYS A 63 10.74 -2.95 -0.05
N LYS A 64 10.90 -4.08 0.66
CA LYS A 64 11.57 -5.29 0.16
C LYS A 64 10.63 -6.36 -0.38
N ARG A 65 9.35 -6.33 -0.02
CA ARG A 65 8.39 -7.40 -0.32
C ARG A 65 7.03 -6.84 -0.69
N LYS A 66 6.47 -7.34 -1.79
CA LYS A 66 5.16 -6.95 -2.32
C LYS A 66 4.16 -8.10 -2.21
N CYS A 67 4.05 -8.72 -1.04
CA CYS A 67 3.30 -9.96 -0.84
C CYS A 67 1.81 -9.85 -1.21
N VAL A 68 1.23 -8.64 -1.10
CA VAL A 68 -0.12 -8.36 -1.60
C VAL A 68 -0.20 -8.63 -3.12
N GLN A 69 0.74 -8.09 -3.90
CA GLN A 69 0.78 -8.31 -5.35
C GLN A 69 1.13 -9.75 -5.71
N ASP A 70 2.13 -10.34 -5.03
CA ASP A 70 2.60 -11.70 -5.32
C ASP A 70 1.50 -12.76 -5.12
N TYR A 71 0.60 -12.55 -4.15
CA TYR A 71 -0.48 -13.48 -3.82
C TYR A 71 -1.69 -13.41 -4.78
N GLN A 72 -1.81 -12.32 -5.54
CA GLN A 72 -2.97 -12.02 -6.40
C GLN A 72 -2.68 -12.22 -7.89
N ARG A 73 -1.43 -12.56 -8.21
CA ARG A 73 -0.99 -12.90 -9.55
C ARG A 73 -1.49 -14.28 -9.94
#